data_AF-A0A9E1I1Z9-F1
#
_entry.id   AF-A0A9E1I1Z9-F1
#
_cell.length_a   1.000
_cell.length_b   1.000
_cell.length_c   1.000
_cell.angle_alpha   90.00
_cell.angle_beta   90.00
_cell.angle_gamma   90.00
#
_symmetry.space_group_name_H-M   'P 1'
#
loop_
_entity.id
_entity.type
_entity.pdbx_description
1 polymer ?
#
loop_
_entity_poly.entity_id
_entity_poly.type
_entity_poly.pdbx_seq_one_letter_code
_entity_poly.pdbx_strand_id
1 'polypeptide(L)' 'MSYNGKNYMEQGGDKWVIGGTLEIKEGASVTGLPAAEVPQAANQADSVAEDVSTLVSDFNGLLAKLKAAGLMASS' A
#
# COMPACT_ATOMS: atom_id res chain seq x y z
N MET A 1 -2.56 -15.78 33.79
CA MET A 1 -2.04 -15.02 32.64
C MET A 1 -1.79 -16.01 31.52
N SER A 2 -2.49 -15.90 30.39
CA SER A 2 -2.19 -16.74 29.23
C SER A 2 -0.94 -16.21 28.56
N TYR A 3 0.15 -16.98 28.59
CA TYR A 3 1.36 -16.66 27.85
C TYR A 3 1.28 -17.36 26.49
N ASN A 4 0.97 -16.60 25.46
CA ASN A 4 1.11 -17.09 24.09
C ASN A 4 2.52 -16.74 23.60
N GLY A 5 3.10 -17.61 22.77
CA GLY A 5 4.29 -17.24 22.00
C GLY A 5 3.99 -16.04 21.07
N LYS A 6 5.01 -15.37 20.54
CA LYS A 6 4.82 -14.21 19.64
C LYS A 6 3.86 -14.52 18.48
N ASN A 7 3.85 -15.76 18.00
CA ASN A 7 2.96 -16.24 16.96
C ASN A 7 2.11 -17.38 17.52
N TYR A 8 0.80 -17.33 17.38
CA TYR A 8 -0.12 -18.31 17.96
C TYR A 8 -1.43 -18.40 17.18
N MET A 9 -2.10 -19.55 17.30
CA MET A 9 -3.48 -19.73 16.85
C MET A 9 -4.42 -19.37 18.01
N GLU A 10 -5.46 -18.59 17.76
CA GLU A 10 -6.49 -18.32 18.75
C GLU A 10 -7.28 -19.61 19.07
N GLN A 11 -7.83 -19.70 20.29
CA GLN A 11 -8.66 -20.85 20.65
C GLN A 11 -9.85 -20.95 19.69
N GLY A 12 -10.13 -22.16 19.20
CA GLY A 12 -11.15 -22.41 18.17
C GLY A 12 -10.59 -22.55 16.76
N GLY A 13 -9.34 -22.13 16.51
CA GLY A 13 -8.63 -22.42 15.25
C GLY A 13 -8.93 -21.50 14.08
N ASP A 14 -9.85 -20.56 14.22
CA ASP A 14 -10.30 -19.68 13.14
C ASP A 14 -9.28 -18.58 12.76
N LYS A 15 -8.40 -18.20 13.69
CA LYS A 15 -7.42 -17.13 13.48
C LYS A 15 -6.01 -17.57 13.85
N TRP A 16 -5.08 -17.26 12.97
CA TRP A 16 -3.65 -17.27 13.26
C TRP A 16 -3.13 -15.83 13.46
N VAL A 17 -2.47 -15.58 14.58
CA VAL A 17 -1.87 -14.28 14.92
C VAL A 17 -0.35 -14.37 14.77
N ILE A 18 0.23 -13.45 13.99
CA ILE A 18 1.68 -13.29 13.85
C ILE A 18 2.09 -11.99 14.55
N GLY A 19 2.71 -12.08 15.73
CA GLY A 19 3.28 -10.93 16.44
C GLY A 19 4.78 -10.72 16.16
N GLY A 20 5.41 -11.61 15.40
CA GLY A 20 6.77 -11.45 14.87
C GLY A 20 6.80 -11.23 13.36
N THR A 21 7.88 -11.66 12.71
CA THR A 21 8.00 -11.62 11.24
C THR A 21 7.46 -12.92 10.63
N LEU A 22 6.64 -12.80 9.58
CA LEU A 22 6.31 -13.91 8.68
C LEU A 22 7.20 -13.81 7.43
N GLU A 23 8.14 -14.73 7.26
CA GLU A 23 9.01 -14.81 6.08
C GLU A 23 8.45 -15.82 5.07
N ILE A 24 8.15 -15.36 3.85
CA ILE A 24 7.72 -16.19 2.73
C ILE A 24 8.91 -16.36 1.79
N LYS A 25 9.38 -17.60 1.62
CA LYS A 25 10.58 -17.91 0.84
C LYS A 25 10.32 -17.87 -0.67
N GLU A 26 11.40 -17.77 -1.44
CA GLU A 26 11.36 -17.86 -2.90
C GLU A 26 10.64 -19.14 -3.37
N GLY A 27 9.75 -18.99 -4.36
CA GLY A 27 8.94 -20.08 -4.92
C GLY A 27 7.67 -20.42 -4.14
N ALA A 28 7.41 -19.83 -2.98
CA ALA A 28 6.14 -20.00 -2.27
C ALA A 28 4.99 -19.22 -2.93
N SER A 29 3.76 -19.71 -2.78
CA SER A 29 2.55 -19.02 -3.22
C SER A 29 1.67 -18.68 -2.01
N VAL A 30 1.10 -17.48 -2.01
CA VAL A 30 0.08 -17.06 -1.05
C VAL A 30 -1.19 -16.75 -1.84
N THR A 31 -2.30 -17.38 -1.47
CA THR A 31 -3.59 -17.23 -2.17
C THR A 31 -4.65 -16.74 -1.19
N GLY A 32 -5.73 -16.13 -1.71
CA GLY A 32 -6.84 -15.65 -0.86
C GLY A 32 -6.55 -14.38 -0.06
N LEU A 33 -5.35 -13.78 -0.19
CA LEU A 33 -5.17 -12.39 0.18
C LEU A 33 -6.10 -11.54 -0.70
N PRO A 34 -6.81 -10.56 -0.14
CA PRO A 34 -7.44 -9.55 -0.99
C PRO A 34 -6.36 -9.03 -1.93
N ALA A 35 -6.72 -8.77 -3.19
CA ALA A 35 -5.82 -8.02 -4.05
C ALA A 35 -5.35 -6.83 -3.22
N ALA A 36 -4.03 -6.63 -3.10
CA ALA A 36 -3.51 -5.45 -2.43
C ALA A 36 -4.32 -4.29 -3.00
N GLU A 37 -5.03 -3.54 -2.15
CA GLU A 37 -5.74 -2.35 -2.60
C GLU A 37 -4.62 -1.46 -3.13
N VAL A 38 -4.36 -1.54 -4.44
CA VAL A 38 -3.44 -0.63 -5.10
C VAL A 38 -4.08 0.71 -4.86
N PRO A 39 -3.50 1.55 -4.00
CA PRO A 39 -4.24 2.72 -3.54
C PRO A 39 -4.46 3.58 -4.77
N GLN A 40 -5.72 3.97 -5.04
CA GLN A 40 -5.99 4.83 -6.18
C GLN A 40 -5.52 6.24 -5.84
N ALA A 41 -4.68 6.82 -6.69
CA ALA A 41 -4.40 8.24 -6.60
C ALA A 41 -5.66 9.06 -6.86
N ALA A 42 -5.78 10.17 -6.14
CA ALA A 42 -6.81 11.15 -6.43
C ALA A 42 -6.71 11.62 -7.90
N ASN A 43 -7.86 11.86 -8.53
CA ASN A 43 -7.90 12.27 -9.93
C ASN A 43 -7.10 13.56 -10.17
N GLN A 44 -6.39 13.62 -11.30
CA GLN A 44 -5.82 14.84 -11.85
C GLN A 44 -6.69 15.25 -13.05
N ALA A 45 -7.26 16.45 -13.01
CA ALA A 45 -7.96 16.99 -14.16
C ALA A 45 -6.98 17.19 -15.32
N ASP A 46 -7.48 17.11 -16.55
CA ASP A 46 -6.69 17.38 -17.75
C ASP A 46 -6.03 18.76 -17.66
N SER A 47 -4.75 18.83 -18.05
CA SER A 47 -4.04 20.11 -18.09
C SER A 47 -4.57 20.95 -19.26
N VAL A 48 -4.89 22.21 -18.96
CA VAL A 48 -5.25 23.25 -19.94
C VAL A 48 -4.18 24.35 -20.00
N ALA A 49 -2.95 24.02 -19.62
CA ALA A 49 -1.85 24.96 -19.54
C ALA A 49 -1.50 25.57 -20.91
N GLU A 50 -1.49 26.90 -20.98
CA GLU A 50 -1.03 27.65 -22.17
C GLU A 50 0.45 28.07 -22.06
N ASP A 51 1.05 27.89 -20.88
CA ASP A 51 2.45 28.21 -20.63
C ASP A 51 3.15 27.14 -19.77
N VAL A 52 4.48 27.21 -19.75
CA VAL A 52 5.33 26.25 -19.03
C VAL A 52 5.11 26.32 -17.52
N SER A 53 4.84 27.52 -16.98
CA SER A 53 4.63 27.70 -15.54
C SER A 53 3.42 26.92 -15.04
N THR A 54 2.32 26.98 -15.80
CA THR A 54 1.07 26.30 -15.53
C THR A 54 1.23 24.79 -15.71
N LEU A 55 1.94 24.35 -16.76
CA LEU A 55 2.25 22.93 -16.98
C LEU A 55 3.06 22.33 -15.82
N VAL A 56 4.05 23.07 -15.31
CA VAL A 56 4.86 22.63 -14.16
C VAL A 56 4.00 22.52 -12.89
N SER A 57 3.05 23.44 -12.69
CA SER A 57 2.10 23.38 -11.57
C SER A 57 1.22 22.12 -11.66
N ASP A 58 0.61 21.87 -12.82
CA ASP A 58 -0.26 20.70 -13.03
C ASP A 58 0.50 19.38 -12.83
N PHE A 59 1.71 19.31 -13.37
CA PHE A 59 2.58 18.15 -13.23
C PHE A 59 2.96 17.89 -11.76
N ASN A 60 3.40 18.91 -11.04
CA ASN A 60 3.74 18.76 -9.62
C ASN A 60 2.52 18.40 -8.76
N GLY A 61 1.32 18.86 -9.15
CA GLY A 61 0.05 18.43 -8.55
C GLY A 61 -0.22 16.94 -8.72
N LEU A 62 0.02 16.39 -9.92
CA LEU A 62 -0.05 14.95 -10.18
C LEU A 62 0.95 14.16 -9.33
N LEU A 63 2.21 14.61 -9.28
CA LEU A 63 3.24 13.96 -8.47
C LEU A 63 2.86 13.91 -6.99
N ALA A 64 2.30 14.99 -6.45
CA ALA A 64 1.82 15.03 -5.08
C ALA A 64 0.71 14.00 -4.82
N LYS A 65 -0.25 13.84 -5.75
CA LYS A 65 -1.33 12.86 -5.66
C LYS A 65 -0.82 11.42 -5.71
N LEU A 66 0.16 11.14 -6.57
CA LEU A 66 0.79 9.82 -6.66
C LEU A 66 1.56 9.46 -5.38
N LYS A 67 2.32 10.41 -4.81
CA LYS A 67 3.03 10.23 -3.54
C LYS A 67 2.05 10.04 -2.38
N ALA A 68 0.98 10.83 -2.32
CA ALA A 68 -0.05 10.71 -1.29
C ALA A 68 -0.76 9.34 -1.32
N ALA A 69 -0.91 8.75 -2.51
CA ALA A 69 -1.44 7.40 -2.68
C ALA A 69 -0.43 6.28 -2.43
N GLY A 70 0.83 6.58 -2.10
CA GLY A 70 1.87 5.55 -1.95
C GLY A 70 2.22 4.83 -3.26
N LEU A 71 1.82 5.38 -4.41
CA LEU A 71 2.13 4.85 -5.73
C LEU A 71 3.50 5.33 -6.24
N MET A 72 4.11 6.30 -5.56
CA MET A 72 5.43 6.84 -5.85
C MET A 72 6.19 7.04 -4.54
N ALA A 73 7.49 6.76 -4.53
CA ALA A 73 8.34 7.01 -3.38
C ALA A 73 8.29 8.48 -2.94
N SER A 74 8.12 8.70 -1.65
CA SER A 74 8.39 10.00 -1.04
C SER A 74 9.89 10.26 -1.10
N SER A 75 10.26 11.39 -1.70
CA SER A 75 11.60 11.98 -1.64
C SER A 75 11.95 12.44 -0.24
#